data_AF-A0A5A7SUA8-F1
#
_entry.id   AF-A0A5A7SUA8-F1
#
_cell.length_a   1.000
_cell.length_b   1.000
_cell.length_c   1.000
_cell.angle_alpha   90.00
_cell.angle_beta   90.00
_cell.angle_gamma   90.00
#
_symmetry.space_group_name_H-M   'P 1'
#
loop_
_entity.id
_entity.type
_entity.pdbx_description
1 polymer ?
#
loop_
_entity_poly.entity_id
_entity_poly.type
_entity_poly.pdbx_seq_one_letter_code
_entity_poly.pdbx_strand_id
1 'polypeptide(L)'
;MPPILFKCQEANVTTSYLIDEEDWRQLIIDYLEHGILPKDSRHKTEVRRRASHFIYYKGTLYRRSLEGLFLRCLGKEESIKALKKACRRLWSTSIETKASISVEKNGLRPFP
;
A
#
# COMPACT_ATOMS: atom_id res chain seq x y z
N MET A 1 -1.25 -13.18 -23.33
CA MET A 1 -0.60 -13.00 -22.01
C MET A 1 -1.11 -11.71 -21.41
N PRO A 2 -1.93 -11.72 -20.35
CA PRO A 2 -2.37 -10.47 -19.74
C PRO A 2 -1.20 -9.78 -19.02
N PRO A 3 -1.11 -8.44 -19.04
CA PRO A 3 -0.03 -7.71 -18.37
C PRO A 3 -0.09 -7.95 -16.86
N ILE A 4 1.08 -8.21 -16.28
CA ILE A 4 1.35 -8.58 -14.88
C ILE A 4 0.92 -7.47 -13.88
N LEU A 5 0.37 -6.35 -14.36
CA LEU A 5 -0.26 -5.32 -13.54
C LEU A 5 -1.39 -5.90 -12.65
N PHE A 6 -2.06 -6.96 -13.11
CA PHE A 6 -3.18 -7.59 -12.40
C PHE A 6 -2.78 -8.31 -11.09
N LYS A 7 -1.51 -8.66 -10.89
CA LYS A 7 -1.08 -9.48 -9.73
C LYS A 7 -0.58 -8.70 -8.51
N CYS A 8 -0.34 -7.38 -8.60
CA CYS A 8 -0.03 -6.58 -7.41
C CYS A 8 -1.29 -5.96 -6.75
N GLN A 9 -2.49 -6.32 -7.23
CA GLN A 9 -3.77 -5.76 -6.77
C GLN A 9 -4.44 -6.55 -5.64
N GLU A 10 -3.96 -7.76 -5.31
CA GLU A 10 -4.53 -8.58 -4.23
C GLU A 10 -3.89 -8.29 -2.86
N ALA A 11 -3.94 -7.03 -2.44
CA ALA A 11 -3.87 -6.69 -1.03
C ALA A 11 -5.23 -6.08 -0.65
N ASN A 12 -6.15 -6.97 -0.24
CA ASN A 12 -7.36 -6.71 0.53
C ASN A 12 -8.09 -5.38 0.29
N VAL A 13 -8.66 -5.21 -0.91
CA VAL A 13 -9.80 -4.29 -1.12
C VAL A 13 -11.00 -4.84 -0.34
N THR A 14 -11.06 -4.51 0.95
CA THR A 14 -12.29 -4.63 1.73
C THR A 14 -13.21 -3.52 1.27
N THR A 15 -14.24 -3.92 0.55
CA THR A 15 -15.22 -3.07 -0.08
C THR A 15 -15.97 -2.22 0.96
N SER A 16 -15.57 -0.95 1.12
CA SER A 16 -16.46 0.09 1.65
C SER A 16 -16.84 0.99 0.48
N TYR A 17 -17.94 0.61 -0.16
CA TYR A 17 -18.58 1.31 -1.26
C TYR A 17 -18.76 2.82 -0.95
N LEU A 18 -18.53 3.68 -1.97
CA LEU A 18 -18.73 5.15 -2.04
C LEU A 18 -17.53 6.09 -1.75
N ILE A 19 -16.30 5.69 -2.05
CA ILE A 19 -15.13 6.62 -2.06
C ILE A 19 -14.26 6.35 -3.30
N ASP A 20 -14.89 6.24 -4.47
CA ASP A 20 -14.20 5.81 -5.70
C ASP A 20 -13.67 6.99 -6.55
N GLU A 21 -14.04 8.23 -6.20
CA GLU A 21 -13.57 9.45 -6.90
C GLU A 21 -12.79 10.38 -5.95
N GLU A 22 -13.31 10.61 -4.74
CA GLU A 22 -12.65 11.45 -3.74
C GLU A 22 -11.55 10.67 -3.00
N ASP A 23 -10.36 11.26 -2.89
CA ASP A 23 -9.27 10.68 -2.10
C ASP A 23 -9.73 10.42 -0.66
N TRP A 24 -9.82 9.16 -0.23
CA TRP A 24 -10.25 8.77 1.11
C TRP A 24 -9.45 9.46 2.23
N ARG A 25 -8.22 9.91 1.93
CA ARG A 25 -7.38 10.67 2.85
C ARG A 25 -8.01 12.02 3.19
N GLN A 26 -8.73 12.64 2.25
CA GLN A 26 -9.33 13.96 2.41
C GLN A 26 -10.33 13.99 3.56
N LEU A 27 -11.22 12.99 3.63
CA LEU A 27 -12.20 12.89 4.73
C LEU A 27 -11.54 12.79 6.12
N ILE A 28 -10.37 12.17 6.19
CA ILE A 28 -9.61 12.05 7.45
C ILE A 28 -8.88 13.36 7.75
N ILE A 29 -8.30 14.00 6.74
CA ILE A 29 -7.63 15.31 6.85
C ILE A 29 -8.65 16.37 7.29
N ASP A 30 -9.79 16.47 6.62
CA ASP A 30 -10.86 17.43 6.96
C ASP A 30 -11.33 17.26 8.40
N TYR A 31 -11.40 16.02 8.89
CA TYR A 31 -11.77 15.75 10.27
C TYR A 31 -10.67 16.13 11.26
N LEU A 32 -9.40 15.81 10.96
CA LEU A 32 -8.27 16.08 11.86
C LEU A 32 -7.86 17.56 11.88
N GLU A 33 -7.93 18.25 10.74
CA GLU A 33 -7.50 19.64 10.56
C GLU A 33 -8.64 20.64 10.80
N HIS A 34 -9.84 20.36 10.29
CA HIS A 34 -10.98 21.28 10.33
C HIS A 34 -12.10 20.85 11.27
N GLY A 35 -12.06 19.62 11.80
CA GLY A 35 -13.14 19.07 12.63
C GLY A 35 -14.43 18.77 11.85
N ILE A 36 -14.37 18.77 10.51
CA ILE A 36 -15.53 18.56 9.65
C ILE A 36 -15.88 17.07 9.62
N LEU A 37 -17.17 16.76 9.75
CA LEU A 37 -17.67 15.40 9.70
C LEU A 37 -18.85 15.28 8.73
N PRO A 38 -19.03 14.12 8.08
CA PRO A 38 -20.22 13.85 7.29
C PRO A 38 -21.51 14.00 8.11
N LYS A 39 -22.59 14.43 7.45
CA LYS A 39 -23.92 14.53 8.08
C LYS A 39 -24.50 13.17 8.44
N ASP A 40 -24.18 12.14 7.66
CA ASP A 40 -24.64 10.78 7.92
C ASP A 40 -23.99 10.20 9.18
N SER A 41 -24.81 9.65 10.08
CA SER A 41 -24.35 9.18 11.40
C SER A 41 -23.42 7.98 11.31
N ARG A 42 -23.63 7.09 10.33
CA ARG A 42 -22.77 5.92 10.11
C ARG A 42 -21.41 6.34 9.59
N HIS A 43 -21.37 7.21 8.58
CA HIS A 43 -20.13 7.75 8.04
C HIS A 43 -19.36 8.57 9.08
N LYS A 44 -20.06 9.37 9.89
CA LYS A 44 -19.46 10.12 11.00
C LYS A 44 -18.74 9.21 11.99
N THR A 45 -19.39 8.12 12.40
CA THR A 45 -18.82 7.15 13.35
C THR A 45 -17.63 6.42 12.74
N GLU A 46 -17.72 6.05 11.46
CA GLU A 46 -16.63 5.37 10.76
C GLU A 46 -15.40 6.28 10.58
N VAL A 47 -15.59 7.55 10.20
CA VAL A 47 -14.49 8.52 10.09
C VAL A 47 -13.79 8.70 11.44
N ARG A 48 -14.56 8.87 12.52
CA ARG A 48 -14.00 8.97 13.88
C ARG A 48 -13.19 7.74 14.27
N ARG A 49 -13.74 6.56 14.04
CA ARG A 49 -13.08 5.28 14.33
C ARG A 49 -11.77 5.16 13.55
N ARG A 50 -11.79 5.42 12.25
CA ARG A 50 -10.61 5.36 11.39
C ARG A 50 -9.57 6.40 11.80
N ALA A 51 -9.98 7.64 12.03
CA ALA A 51 -9.09 8.76 12.34
C ALA A 51 -8.28 8.57 13.62
N SER A 52 -8.76 7.75 14.58
CA SER A 52 -8.00 7.40 15.78
C SER A 52 -6.64 6.75 15.49
N HIS A 53 -6.47 6.15 14.31
CA HIS A 53 -5.22 5.52 13.87
C HIS A 53 -4.32 6.46 13.05
N PHE A 54 -4.73 7.71 12.84
CA PHE A 54 -4.00 8.67 12.01
C PHE A 54 -3.59 9.91 12.80
N ILE A 55 -2.53 10.56 12.33
CA ILE A 55 -2.15 11.91 12.74
C ILE A 55 -1.93 12.76 11.50
N TYR A 56 -2.29 14.03 11.57
CA TYR A 56 -2.02 15.01 10.54
C TYR A 56 -1.01 16.01 11.07
N TYR A 57 0.14 16.09 10.41
CA TYR A 57 1.26 16.92 10.85
C TYR A 57 1.94 17.56 9.66
N LYS A 58 2.09 18.90 9.68
CA LYS A 58 2.76 19.69 8.64
C LYS A 58 2.31 19.34 7.21
N GLY A 59 0.99 19.27 6.99
CA GLY A 59 0.43 18.98 5.66
C GLY A 59 0.56 17.52 5.22
N THR A 60 0.99 16.62 6.10
CA THR A 60 1.19 15.20 5.79
C THR A 60 0.38 14.31 6.73
N LEU A 61 -0.35 13.36 6.15
CA LEU A 61 -1.09 12.35 6.88
C LEU A 61 -0.19 11.14 7.18
N TYR A 62 -0.21 10.68 8.43
CA TYR A 62 0.50 9.49 8.89
C TYR A 62 -0.46 8.49 9.51
N ARG A 63 -0.20 7.20 9.29
CA ARG A 63 -0.93 6.09 9.91
C ARG A 63 -0.06 5.41 10.96
N ARG A 64 -0.64 5.09 12.10
CA ARG A 64 -0.02 4.27 13.14
C ARG A 64 0.07 2.81 12.69
N SER A 65 1.27 2.25 12.67
CA SER A 65 1.51 0.82 12.45
C SER A 65 1.18 0.00 13.70
N LEU A 66 1.16 -1.32 13.58
CA LEU A 66 0.94 -2.22 14.73
C LEU A 66 2.05 -2.07 15.78
N GLU A 67 3.27 -1.78 15.33
CA GLU A 67 4.45 -1.50 16.14
C GLU A 67 4.44 -0.08 16.72
N GLY A 68 3.40 0.71 16.44
CA GLY A 68 3.26 2.08 16.93
C GLY A 68 4.06 3.13 16.16
N LEU A 69 4.69 2.77 15.03
CA LEU A 69 5.41 3.71 14.19
C LEU A 69 4.44 4.50 13.30
N PHE A 70 4.75 5.77 13.06
CA PHE A 70 3.96 6.61 12.16
C PHE A 70 4.52 6.54 10.73
N LEU A 71 3.75 5.92 9.84
CA LEU A 71 4.11 5.76 8.43
C LEU A 71 3.38 6.80 7.58
N ARG A 72 4.12 7.45 6.67
CA ARG A 72 3.55 8.44 5.75
C ARG A 72 2.54 7.80 4.80
N CYS A 73 1.35 8.38 4.71
CA CYS A 73 0.36 8.02 3.70
C CYS A 73 0.80 8.57 2.33
N LEU A 74 0.78 7.70 1.32
CA LEU A 74 1.09 8.06 -0.06
C LEU A 74 -0.18 8.48 -0.81
N GLY A 75 -0.02 9.42 -1.74
CA GLY A 75 -1.07 9.71 -2.73
C GLY A 75 -1.27 8.59 -3.73
N LYS A 76 -2.28 8.72 -4.59
CA LYS A 76 -2.60 7.73 -5.64
C LYS A 76 -1.40 7.50 -6.57
N GLU A 77 -0.78 8.56 -7.07
CA GLU A 77 0.34 8.48 -8.00
C GLU A 77 1.61 7.96 -7.31
N GLU A 78 1.88 8.46 -6.10
CA GLU A 78 3.02 8.01 -5.29
C GLU A 78 2.92 6.53 -4.92
N SER A 79 1.72 6.07 -4.55
CA SER A 79 1.47 4.67 -4.18
C SER A 79 1.63 3.75 -5.40
N ILE A 80 1.12 4.13 -6.57
CA ILE A 80 1.36 3.40 -7.82
C ILE A 80 2.86 3.31 -8.13
N LYS A 81 3.60 4.41 -7.98
CA LYS A 81 5.05 4.43 -8.24
C LYS A 81 5.81 3.55 -7.24
N ALA A 82 5.48 3.63 -5.95
CA ALA A 82 6.08 2.81 -4.90
C ALA A 82 5.81 1.32 -5.14
N LEU A 83 4.57 0.96 -5.47
CA LEU A 83 4.17 -0.41 -5.78
C LEU A 83 4.92 -0.93 -7.01
N LYS A 84 4.98 -0.17 -8.10
CA LYS A 84 5.75 -0.53 -9.30
C LYS A 84 7.22 -0.78 -8.98
N LYS A 85 7.83 0.06 -8.13
CA LYS A 85 9.23 -0.10 -7.71
C LYS A 85 9.44 -1.35 -6.86
N ALA A 86 8.53 -1.64 -5.94
CA ALA A 86 8.56 -2.84 -5.10
C ALA A 86 8.38 -4.11 -5.93
N CYS A 87 7.34 -4.17 -6.78
CA CYS A 87 7.09 -5.33 -7.65
C CYS A 87 8.29 -5.59 -8.58
N ARG A 88 8.94 -4.55 -9.13
CA ARG A 88 10.16 -4.71 -9.94
C ARG A 88 11.32 -5.34 -9.15
N ARG A 89 11.57 -4.87 -7.92
CA ARG A 89 12.65 -5.40 -7.06
C ARG A 89 12.43 -6.86 -6.66
N LEU A 90 11.20 -7.20 -6.30
CA LEU A 90 10.81 -8.58 -5.99
C LEU A 90 10.97 -9.49 -7.22
N TRP A 91 10.66 -8.98 -8.41
CA TRP A 91 10.87 -9.72 -9.66
C TRP A 91 12.35 -9.95 -9.98
N SER A 92 13.19 -8.91 -9.86
CA SER A 92 14.64 -9.02 -10.08
C SER A 92 15.29 -10.03 -9.14
N THR A 93 14.99 -9.94 -7.84
CA THR A 93 15.50 -10.90 -6.84
C THR A 93 15.01 -12.31 -7.10
N SER A 94 13.74 -12.50 -7.49
CA SER A 94 13.21 -13.83 -7.84
C SER A 94 13.88 -14.43 -9.09
N ILE A 95 14.24 -13.62 -10.09
CA ILE A 95 15.00 -14.09 -11.25
C ILE A 95 16.41 -14.50 -10.84
N GLU A 96 17.10 -13.67 -10.06
CA GLU A 96 18.47 -13.92 -9.61
C GLU A 96 18.55 -15.19 -8.75
N THR A 97 17.62 -15.37 -7.80
CA THR A 97 17.55 -16.59 -6.99
C THR A 97 17.30 -17.84 -7.85
N LYS A 98 16.42 -17.74 -8.86
CA LYS A 98 16.19 -18.86 -9.81
C LYS A 98 17.44 -19.17 -10.64
N ALA A 99 18.17 -18.14 -11.08
CA ALA A 99 19.41 -18.32 -11.82
C ALA A 99 20.50 -18.99 -10.96
N SER A 100 20.68 -18.56 -9.72
CA SER A 100 21.65 -19.15 -8.77
C SER A 100 21.33 -20.62 -8.47
N ILE A 101 20.06 -20.97 -8.23
CA ILE A 101 19.64 -22.36 -8.01
C ILE A 101 19.89 -23.22 -9.26
N SER A 102 19.71 -22.66 -10.46
CA SER A 102 20.00 -23.37 -11.72
C SER A 102 21.50 -23.62 -11.91
N VAL A 103 22.35 -22.65 -11.54
CA VAL A 103 23.82 -22.81 -11.61
C VAL A 103 24.30 -23.87 -10.63
N GLU A 104 23.75 -23.90 -9.40
CA GLU A 104 24.12 -24.88 -8.37
C GLU A 104 23.64 -26.31 -8.70
N LYS A 105 22.48 -26.44 -9.36
CA LYS A 105 21.97 -27.74 -9.85
C LYS A 105 22.70 -28.29 -11.07
N ASN A 106 23.38 -27.42 -11.84
CA ASN A 106 24.17 -27.80 -13.00
C ASN A 106 25.66 -28.02 -12.68
N GLY A 107 25.99 -28.35 -11.42
CA GLY A 107 27.33 -28.72 -11.00
C GLY A 107 28.02 -29.68 -11.97
N LEU A 108 28.90 -29.12 -12.80
CA LEU A 108 29.84 -29.80 -13.67
C LEU A 108 30.66 -30.78 -12.82
N ARG A 109 30.43 -32.08 -12.99
CA ARG A 109 31.49 -33.06 -12.71
C ARG A 109 32.45 -33.04 -13.90
N PRO A 110 33.76 -32.85 -13.69
CA PRO A 110 34.73 -33.30 -14.67
C PRO A 110 34.76 -34.83 -14.57
N PHE A 111 34.30 -35.52 -15.61
CA PHE A 111 34.68 -36.92 -15.83
C PHE A 111 36.01 -36.94 -16.61
N PRO A 112 36.84 -37.98 -16.41
CA PRO A 112 38.26 -37.98 -16.77
C PRO A 112 38.49 -37.96 -18.28
#